data_AF-A0A963QZ34-F1
#
_entry.id   AF-A0A963QZ34-F1
#
_cell.length_a   1.000
_cell.length_b   1.000
_cell.length_c   1.000
_cell.angle_alpha   90.00
_cell.angle_beta   90.00
_cell.angle_gamma   90.00
#
_symmetry.space_group_name_H-M   'P 1'
#
loop_
_entity.id
_entity.type
_entity.pdbx_description
1 polymer ?
#
loop_
_entity_poly.entity_id
_entity_poly.type
_entity_poly.pdbx_seq_one_letter_code
_entity_poly.pdbx_strand_id
1 'polypeptide(L)'
;MDGFRVLLVISMALLGIEPAMAARTGDFGGLAICSRLHAMPRGYRPIECNSGTPLAGDCRFLLMSQGVPVEYLIEYGVVVDKRVRLRAGSHKAGPFGIVRDEGRTSAARKIQASTGLSARYWADSEVEDAGYLQSTEVSCSRNSSYTIYVWFRHGGAESVSVSTLPAM
;
A
#
# COMPACT_ATOMS: atom_id res chain seq x y z
N MET A 1 -34.85 51.48 -34.77
CA MET A 1 -35.30 50.12 -34.39
C MET A 1 -34.01 49.33 -34.33
N ASP A 2 -33.40 49.38 -33.16
CA ASP A 2 -32.03 48.96 -32.89
C ASP A 2 -32.14 48.44 -31.45
N GLY A 3 -32.02 47.15 -31.17
CA GLY A 3 -30.84 46.34 -31.44
C GLY A 3 -30.10 46.25 -30.12
N PHE A 4 -30.24 45.14 -29.39
CA PHE A 4 -29.19 44.54 -28.56
C PHE A 4 -29.70 43.20 -28.01
N ARG A 5 -29.42 42.15 -28.79
CA ARG A 5 -29.45 40.75 -28.34
C ARG A 5 -28.30 40.59 -27.35
N VAL A 6 -28.60 40.31 -26.09
CA VAL A 6 -27.59 39.82 -25.14
C VAL A 6 -27.62 38.29 -25.21
N LEU A 7 -26.70 37.74 -26.00
CA LEU A 7 -26.31 36.33 -25.93
C LEU A 7 -25.61 36.12 -24.59
N LEU A 8 -26.22 35.37 -23.68
CA LEU A 8 -25.53 34.89 -22.49
C LEU A 8 -24.68 33.70 -22.90
N VAL A 9 -23.39 33.94 -23.13
CA VAL A 9 -22.38 32.90 -23.36
C VAL A 9 -22.16 32.19 -22.03
N ILE A 10 -22.78 31.03 -21.85
CA ILE A 10 -22.46 30.10 -20.77
C ILE A 10 -21.13 29.44 -21.16
N SER A 11 -20.03 30.09 -20.80
CA SER A 11 -18.71 29.47 -20.79
C SER A 11 -18.74 28.40 -19.70
N MET A 12 -19.07 27.17 -20.10
CA MET A 12 -18.94 25.98 -19.29
C MET A 12 -17.43 25.75 -19.08
N ALA A 13 -16.88 26.42 -18.08
CA ALA A 13 -15.58 26.08 -17.55
C ALA A 13 -15.69 24.63 -17.09
N LEU A 14 -15.10 23.72 -17.86
CA LEU A 14 -14.66 22.43 -17.38
C LEU A 14 -13.67 22.72 -16.24
N LEU A 15 -14.22 22.95 -15.04
CA LEU A 15 -13.52 22.69 -13.81
C LEU A 15 -13.18 21.21 -13.90
N GLY A 16 -11.90 20.96 -14.20
CA GLY A 16 -11.28 19.66 -14.12
C GLY A 16 -11.69 19.08 -12.79
N ILE A 17 -12.62 18.13 -12.84
CA ILE A 17 -12.84 17.20 -11.77
C ILE A 17 -11.55 16.38 -11.81
N GLU A 18 -10.49 16.89 -11.16
CA GLU A 18 -9.45 16.00 -10.70
C GLU A 18 -10.22 14.89 -10.00
N PRO A 19 -10.07 13.63 -10.44
CA PRO A 19 -10.75 12.55 -9.76
C PRO A 19 -10.35 12.73 -8.32
N ALA A 20 -11.35 13.01 -7.46
CA ALA A 20 -11.15 12.96 -6.03
C ALA A 20 -10.45 11.63 -5.83
N MET A 21 -9.15 11.68 -5.58
CA MET A 21 -8.36 10.51 -5.21
C MET A 21 -9.07 10.10 -3.96
N ALA A 22 -9.99 9.15 -4.11
CA ALA A 22 -10.69 8.51 -3.02
C ALA A 22 -9.57 8.26 -2.03
N ALA A 23 -9.60 8.93 -0.89
CA ALA A 23 -8.59 8.77 0.12
C ALA A 23 -8.68 7.31 0.51
N ARG A 24 -7.89 6.46 -0.18
CA ARG A 24 -7.97 5.02 -0.12
C ARG A 24 -7.54 4.70 1.28
N THR A 25 -8.52 4.41 2.12
CA THR A 25 -8.34 4.10 3.52
C THR A 25 -7.51 2.82 3.63
N GLY A 26 -6.20 3.00 3.63
CA GLY A 26 -5.28 2.18 4.40
C GLY A 26 -4.05 1.63 3.68
N ASP A 27 -3.06 2.43 3.31
CA ASP A 27 -1.73 1.89 2.86
C ASP A 27 -0.67 1.87 3.99
N PHE A 28 -1.14 2.01 5.23
CA PHE A 28 -0.49 1.88 6.55
C PHE A 28 0.24 3.10 7.09
N GLY A 29 -0.50 4.23 7.16
CA GLY A 29 -0.45 5.28 8.20
C GLY A 29 0.84 6.08 8.45
N GLY A 30 1.97 5.64 7.91
CA GLY A 30 3.30 6.26 8.05
C GLY A 30 3.81 6.76 6.70
N LEU A 31 5.05 6.41 6.33
CA LEU A 31 5.60 6.80 5.03
C LEU A 31 4.74 6.28 3.87
N ALA A 32 4.55 7.11 2.84
CA ALA A 32 3.79 6.73 1.65
C ALA A 32 4.64 5.81 0.74
N ILE A 33 3.99 4.82 0.13
CA ILE A 33 4.61 4.01 -0.92
C ILE A 33 4.99 4.91 -2.11
N CYS A 34 6.07 4.56 -2.83
CA CYS A 34 6.64 5.35 -3.92
C CYS A 34 7.22 6.73 -3.53
N SER A 35 7.20 7.11 -2.24
CA SER A 35 7.74 8.41 -1.81
C SER A 35 9.27 8.37 -1.67
N ARG A 36 9.91 9.50 -2.00
CA ARG A 36 11.35 9.68 -1.83
C ARG A 36 11.66 10.32 -0.49
N LEU A 37 12.66 9.78 0.20
CA LEU A 37 13.19 10.26 1.47
C LEU A 37 14.51 10.99 1.25
N HIS A 38 14.65 12.14 1.89
CA HIS A 38 15.90 12.90 1.94
C HIS A 38 16.69 12.63 3.24
N ALA A 39 16.04 12.08 4.26
CA ALA A 39 16.64 11.68 5.53
C ALA A 39 15.83 10.53 6.14
N MET A 40 16.46 9.76 7.05
CA MET A 40 15.73 8.75 7.81
C MET A 40 14.74 9.40 8.79
N PRO A 41 13.51 8.86 8.91
CA PRO A 41 12.51 9.42 9.80
C PRO A 41 12.85 9.20 11.28
N ARG A 42 12.21 9.98 12.16
CA ARG A 42 12.38 9.81 13.61
C ARG A 42 11.81 8.47 14.07
N GLY A 43 12.48 7.83 15.03
CA GLY A 43 12.05 6.54 15.58
C GLY A 43 12.38 5.34 14.69
N TYR A 44 13.10 5.54 13.58
CA TYR A 44 13.61 4.45 12.75
C TYR A 44 14.47 3.51 13.58
N ARG A 45 14.30 2.22 13.34
CA ARG A 45 15.18 1.16 13.85
C ARG A 45 15.71 0.37 12.66
N PRO A 46 17.02 0.39 12.40
CA PRO A 46 17.59 -0.39 11.30
C PRO A 46 17.36 -1.87 11.56
N ILE A 47 16.95 -2.60 10.52
CA ILE A 47 17.00 -4.06 10.49
C ILE A 47 18.24 -4.44 9.68
N GLU A 48 18.31 -3.96 8.44
CA GLU A 48 19.39 -4.23 7.49
C GLU A 48 19.64 -2.94 6.70
N CYS A 49 20.58 -2.11 7.15
CA CYS A 49 20.92 -0.85 6.49
C CYS A 49 22.41 -0.56 6.61
N ASN A 50 23.00 0.08 5.61
CA ASN A 50 24.31 0.71 5.76
C ASN A 50 24.16 1.95 6.66
N SER A 51 24.72 1.91 7.88
CA SER A 51 24.57 2.98 8.87
C SER A 51 25.23 4.31 8.47
N GLY A 52 26.23 4.28 7.58
CA GLY A 52 26.89 5.49 7.10
C GLY A 52 26.10 6.23 6.00
N THR A 53 25.35 5.49 5.18
CA THR A 53 24.62 6.01 4.02
C THR A 53 23.31 5.25 3.78
N PRO A 54 22.35 5.27 4.73
CA PRO A 54 21.18 4.38 4.70
C PRO A 54 20.24 4.63 3.52
N LEU A 55 20.34 5.78 2.85
CA LEU A 55 19.52 6.14 1.68
C LEU A 55 20.20 5.85 0.33
N ALA A 56 21.47 5.48 0.31
CA ALA A 56 22.24 5.33 -0.93
C ALA A 56 22.07 3.95 -1.59
N GLY A 57 21.44 2.98 -0.91
CA GLY A 57 21.18 1.64 -1.42
C GLY A 57 19.96 1.03 -0.73
N ASP A 58 19.91 -0.29 -0.70
CA ASP A 58 18.79 -1.04 -0.14
C ASP A 58 18.87 -1.03 1.39
N CYS A 59 17.76 -0.68 2.05
CA CYS A 59 17.70 -0.60 3.50
C CYS A 59 16.34 -1.02 4.03
N ARG A 60 16.33 -2.00 4.94
CA ARG A 60 15.16 -2.43 5.70
C ARG A 60 15.15 -1.84 7.10
N PHE A 61 14.02 -1.27 7.50
CA PHE A 61 13.86 -0.69 8.83
C PHE A 61 12.44 -0.80 9.37
N LEU A 62 12.30 -0.64 10.69
CA LEU A 62 11.01 -0.59 11.37
C LEU A 62 10.64 0.84 11.78
N LEU A 63 9.35 1.16 11.66
CA LEU A 63 8.72 2.29 12.34
C LEU A 63 7.39 1.87 12.97
N MET A 64 7.06 2.52 14.08
CA MET A 64 5.73 2.41 14.66
C MET A 64 4.77 3.35 13.94
N SER A 65 3.72 2.80 13.34
CA SER A 65 2.64 3.54 12.70
C SER A 65 1.33 3.17 13.40
N GLN A 66 0.69 4.14 14.05
CA GLN A 66 -0.57 3.93 14.79
C GLN A 66 -0.52 2.76 15.79
N GLY A 67 0.63 2.56 16.45
CA GLY A 67 0.82 1.47 17.42
C GLY A 67 1.09 0.08 16.81
N VAL A 68 1.26 0.00 15.48
CA VAL A 68 1.64 -1.21 14.75
C VAL A 68 3.08 -1.05 14.21
N PRO A 69 3.97 -2.03 14.41
CA PRO A 69 5.27 -2.00 13.76
C PRO A 69 5.11 -2.31 12.27
N VAL A 70 5.56 -1.40 11.42
CA VAL A 70 5.60 -1.55 9.98
C VAL A 70 7.07 -1.66 9.56
N GLU A 71 7.39 -2.71 8.83
CA GLU A 71 8.66 -2.89 8.14
C GLU A 71 8.62 -2.14 6.81
N TYR A 72 9.67 -1.39 6.52
CA TYR A 72 9.83 -0.63 5.29
C TYR A 72 11.08 -1.13 4.58
N LEU A 73 10.99 -1.29 3.26
CA LEU A 73 12.15 -1.38 2.38
C LEU A 73 12.25 -0.08 1.60
N ILE A 74 13.46 0.49 1.60
CA ILE A 74 13.82 1.58 0.69
C ILE A 74 14.91 1.12 -0.26
N GLU A 75 14.84 1.60 -1.49
CA GLU A 75 15.89 1.47 -2.50
C GLU A 75 16.23 2.86 -3.01
N TYR A 76 17.51 3.27 -2.90
CA TYR A 76 17.98 4.59 -3.31
C TYR A 76 17.11 5.76 -2.77
N GLY A 77 16.68 5.61 -1.51
CA GLY A 77 15.86 6.56 -0.79
C GLY A 77 14.37 6.55 -1.18
N VAL A 78 13.90 5.64 -2.02
CA VAL A 78 12.50 5.49 -2.39
C VAL A 78 11.88 4.35 -1.60
N VAL A 79 10.70 4.55 -1.01
CA VAL A 79 9.95 3.48 -0.33
C VAL A 79 9.32 2.54 -1.36
N VAL A 80 9.76 1.29 -1.38
CA VAL A 80 9.35 0.27 -2.38
C VAL A 80 8.55 -0.88 -1.78
N ASP A 81 8.64 -1.16 -0.48
CA ASP A 81 7.78 -2.12 0.22
C ASP A 81 7.43 -1.62 1.62
N LYS A 82 6.22 -1.94 2.05
CA LYS A 82 5.72 -1.75 3.40
C LYS A 82 5.04 -3.02 3.85
N ARG A 83 5.47 -3.61 4.97
CA ARG A 83 4.97 -4.89 5.43
C ARG A 83 4.60 -4.87 6.91
N VAL A 84 3.46 -5.47 7.23
CA VAL A 84 3.01 -5.72 8.59
C VAL A 84 2.83 -7.21 8.79
N ARG A 85 3.54 -7.77 9.78
CA ARG A 85 3.30 -9.13 10.25
C ARG A 85 2.10 -9.14 11.21
N LEU A 86 1.12 -9.99 10.92
CA LEU A 86 -0.08 -10.14 11.73
C LEU A 86 0.26 -10.96 12.97
N ARG A 87 -0.12 -10.46 14.15
CA ARG A 87 0.23 -11.06 15.44
C ARG A 87 -0.83 -12.05 15.91
N ALA A 88 -0.38 -13.19 16.42
CA ALA A 88 -1.26 -14.18 17.05
C ALA A 88 -1.86 -13.64 18.35
N GLY A 89 -3.11 -13.99 18.63
CA GLY A 89 -3.81 -13.60 19.86
C GLY A 89 -4.20 -12.12 19.94
N SER A 90 -3.87 -11.28 18.94
CA SER A 90 -4.38 -9.91 18.88
C SER A 90 -5.68 -9.87 18.09
N HIS A 91 -6.80 -9.53 18.73
CA HIS A 91 -8.05 -9.18 18.04
C HIS A 91 -7.95 -7.86 17.27
N LYS A 92 -6.82 -7.15 17.36
CA LYS A 92 -6.59 -5.94 16.59
C LYS A 92 -6.50 -6.31 15.13
N ALA A 93 -7.45 -5.78 14.37
CA ALA A 93 -7.37 -5.73 12.93
C ALA A 93 -6.02 -5.17 12.53
N GLY A 94 -5.27 -5.99 11.80
CA GLY A 94 -4.20 -5.49 10.98
C GLY A 94 -4.80 -4.69 9.83
N PRO A 95 -3.95 -4.36 8.87
CA PRO A 95 -4.40 -3.44 7.87
C PRO A 95 -5.49 -3.94 6.93
N PHE A 96 -6.26 -3.01 6.35
CA PHE A 96 -7.51 -3.27 5.62
C PHE A 96 -8.55 -4.06 6.44
N GLY A 97 -8.41 -4.08 7.76
CA GLY A 97 -9.26 -4.89 8.62
C GLY A 97 -8.82 -6.36 8.75
N ILE A 98 -7.72 -6.78 8.13
CA ILE A 98 -7.30 -8.19 8.06
C ILE A 98 -6.69 -8.62 9.39
N VAL A 99 -7.13 -9.75 9.92
CA VAL A 99 -6.57 -10.35 11.14
C VAL A 99 -5.74 -11.58 10.81
N ARG A 100 -4.89 -12.00 11.75
CA ARG A 100 -4.11 -13.24 11.60
C ARG A 100 -5.06 -14.44 11.47
N ASP A 101 -4.61 -15.45 10.73
CA ASP A 101 -5.30 -16.73 10.51
C ASP A 101 -6.62 -16.58 9.73
N GLU A 102 -6.90 -15.39 9.21
CA GLU A 102 -8.05 -15.13 8.37
C GLU A 102 -7.91 -15.85 7.03
N GLY A 103 -9.01 -16.46 6.58
CA GLY A 103 -9.06 -17.19 5.31
C GLY A 103 -9.06 -16.26 4.09
N ARG A 104 -8.58 -16.82 2.96
CA ARG A 104 -8.39 -16.11 1.68
C ARG A 104 -9.61 -15.33 1.21
N THR A 105 -10.80 -15.94 1.22
CA THR A 105 -12.04 -15.29 0.75
C THR A 105 -12.41 -14.07 1.61
N SER A 106 -12.20 -14.15 2.92
CA SER A 106 -12.48 -13.04 3.83
C SER A 106 -11.49 -11.90 3.62
N ALA A 107 -10.19 -12.22 3.53
CA ALA A 107 -9.15 -11.24 3.23
C ALA A 107 -9.39 -10.51 1.89
N ALA A 108 -9.72 -11.24 0.82
CA ALA A 108 -10.02 -10.65 -0.49
C ALA A 108 -11.22 -9.68 -0.42
N ARG A 109 -12.28 -10.06 0.32
CA ARG A 109 -13.44 -9.19 0.54
C ARG A 109 -13.07 -7.90 1.28
N LYS A 110 -12.17 -7.99 2.27
CA LYS A 110 -11.69 -6.84 3.02
C LYS A 110 -10.82 -5.90 2.19
N ILE A 111 -9.98 -6.42 1.32
CA ILE A 111 -9.25 -5.62 0.32
C ILE A 111 -10.25 -4.87 -0.57
N GLN A 112 -11.21 -5.59 -1.16
CA GLN A 112 -12.22 -4.99 -2.04
C GLN A 112 -13.04 -3.92 -1.31
N ALA A 113 -13.48 -4.19 -0.08
CA ALA A 113 -14.26 -3.24 0.72
C ALA A 113 -13.46 -1.99 1.12
N SER A 114 -12.16 -2.13 1.43
CA SER A 114 -11.33 -1.03 1.91
C SER A 114 -10.74 -0.18 0.78
N THR A 115 -10.55 -0.76 -0.40
CA THR A 115 -9.77 -0.13 -1.49
C THR A 115 -10.48 -0.08 -2.83
N GLY A 116 -11.56 -0.85 -3.02
CA GLY A 116 -12.21 -1.03 -4.32
C GLY A 116 -11.46 -1.96 -5.28
N LEU A 117 -10.31 -2.51 -4.88
CA LEU A 117 -9.47 -3.35 -5.73
C LEU A 117 -9.88 -4.83 -5.64
N SER A 118 -9.92 -5.50 -6.78
CA SER A 118 -10.05 -6.95 -6.81
C SER A 118 -8.72 -7.60 -6.48
N ALA A 119 -8.75 -8.85 -6.01
CA ALA A 119 -7.54 -9.60 -5.68
C ALA A 119 -7.61 -11.03 -6.23
N ARG A 120 -6.47 -11.54 -6.67
CA ARG A 120 -6.30 -12.90 -7.18
C ARG A 120 -5.34 -13.68 -6.29
N TYR A 121 -5.66 -14.95 -6.05
CA TYR A 121 -4.80 -15.85 -5.29
C TYR A 121 -3.78 -16.55 -6.18
N TRP A 122 -2.57 -16.70 -5.64
CA TRP A 122 -1.46 -17.45 -6.20
C TRP A 122 -0.93 -18.41 -5.14
N ALA A 123 -0.77 -19.68 -5.49
CA ALA A 123 -0.08 -20.64 -4.63
C ALA A 123 1.43 -20.44 -4.77
N ASP A 124 2.15 -20.54 -3.66
CA ASP A 124 3.60 -20.62 -3.68
C ASP A 124 4.00 -22.05 -4.11
N SER A 125 4.83 -22.15 -5.14
CA SER A 125 5.29 -23.44 -5.66
C SER A 125 6.47 -24.02 -4.88
N GLU A 126 7.17 -23.19 -4.10
CA GLU A 126 8.38 -23.58 -3.36
C GLU A 126 8.07 -23.94 -1.91
N VAL A 127 7.01 -23.36 -1.34
CA VAL A 127 6.62 -23.59 0.05
C VAL A 127 5.23 -24.22 0.13
N GLU A 128 5.17 -25.43 0.68
CA GLU A 128 3.92 -26.15 0.92
C GLU A 128 2.97 -25.34 1.80
N ASP A 129 1.68 -25.32 1.43
CA ASP A 129 0.62 -24.55 2.08
C ASP A 129 0.82 -23.04 2.17
N ALA A 130 1.74 -22.47 1.38
CA ALA A 130 1.92 -21.04 1.26
C ALA A 130 1.32 -20.47 -0.02
N GLY A 131 1.10 -19.17 -0.01
CA GLY A 131 0.63 -18.42 -1.17
C GLY A 131 0.23 -17.01 -0.79
N TYR A 132 -0.25 -16.25 -1.77
CA TYR A 132 -0.60 -14.86 -1.57
C TYR A 132 -1.82 -14.45 -2.38
N LEU A 133 -2.58 -13.49 -1.84
CA LEU A 133 -3.47 -12.66 -2.64
C LEU A 133 -2.67 -11.50 -3.19
N GLN A 134 -2.90 -11.16 -4.45
CA GLN A 134 -2.35 -10.00 -5.13
C GLN A 134 -3.51 -9.14 -5.64
N SER A 135 -3.57 -7.86 -5.24
CA SER A 135 -4.58 -6.94 -5.76
C SER A 135 -4.33 -6.57 -7.23
N THR A 136 -5.30 -5.93 -7.86
CA THR A 136 -5.01 -5.14 -9.06
C THR A 136 -4.01 -4.04 -8.74
N GLU A 137 -3.15 -3.75 -9.72
CA GLU A 137 -2.10 -2.75 -9.61
C GLU A 137 -2.67 -1.34 -9.45
N VAL A 138 -1.97 -0.51 -8.68
CA VAL A 138 -2.31 0.88 -8.40
C VAL A 138 -1.18 1.79 -8.85
N SER A 139 -1.44 2.66 -9.82
CA SER A 139 -0.47 3.68 -10.24
C SER A 139 -0.26 4.73 -9.14
N CYS A 140 0.99 4.98 -8.76
CA CYS A 140 1.39 6.07 -7.87
C CYS A 140 2.11 7.20 -8.63
N SER A 141 2.66 6.93 -9.82
CA SER A 141 3.25 7.93 -10.72
C SER A 141 3.18 7.45 -12.18
N ARG A 142 3.77 8.21 -13.12
CA ARG A 142 3.83 7.80 -14.55
C ARG A 142 4.54 6.46 -14.78
N ASN A 143 5.53 6.12 -13.96
CA ASN A 143 6.39 4.94 -14.15
C ASN A 143 6.45 4.05 -12.90
N SER A 144 5.52 4.24 -11.97
CA SER A 144 5.54 3.49 -10.73
C SER A 144 4.13 3.14 -10.31
N SER A 145 4.02 1.92 -9.84
CA SER A 145 2.80 1.34 -9.34
C SER A 145 3.11 0.40 -8.20
N TYR A 146 2.09 0.14 -7.39
CA TYR A 146 2.19 -0.79 -6.28
C TYR A 146 1.02 -1.76 -6.30
N THR A 147 1.20 -2.86 -5.61
CA THR A 147 0.19 -3.88 -5.40
C THR A 147 0.08 -4.21 -3.92
N ILE A 148 -1.13 -4.57 -3.49
CA ILE A 148 -1.37 -5.08 -2.15
C ILE A 148 -1.20 -6.60 -2.16
N TYR A 149 -0.39 -7.10 -1.24
CA TYR A 149 -0.20 -8.52 -1.00
C TYR A 149 -0.75 -8.93 0.36
N VAL A 150 -1.43 -10.07 0.41
CA VAL A 150 -1.75 -10.76 1.68
C VAL A 150 -1.12 -12.13 1.60
N TRP A 151 -0.18 -12.40 2.49
CA TRP A 151 0.55 -13.67 2.52
C TRP A 151 -0.15 -14.65 3.45
N PHE A 152 -0.28 -15.89 3.00
CA PHE A 152 -0.92 -16.98 3.71
C PHE A 152 0.09 -18.10 3.96
N ARG A 153 -0.08 -18.76 5.09
CA ARG A 153 0.59 -20.02 5.41
C ARG A 153 -0.37 -20.91 6.18
N HIS A 154 -0.39 -22.21 5.88
CA HIS A 154 -1.30 -23.16 6.50
C HIS A 154 -2.78 -22.71 6.42
N GLY A 155 -3.14 -22.06 5.31
CA GLY A 155 -4.50 -21.56 5.05
C GLY A 155 -4.89 -20.24 5.74
N GLY A 156 -4.05 -19.71 6.63
CA GLY A 156 -4.32 -18.48 7.39
C GLY A 156 -3.44 -17.30 6.99
N ALA A 157 -3.98 -16.08 7.05
CA ALA A 157 -3.23 -14.86 6.77
C ALA A 157 -2.12 -14.62 7.82
N GLU A 158 -0.90 -14.33 7.35
CA GLU A 158 0.27 -14.09 8.20
C GLU A 158 0.82 -12.67 8.12
N SER A 159 0.73 -12.05 6.94
CA SER A 159 1.20 -10.68 6.76
C SER A 159 0.44 -9.97 5.64
N VAL A 160 0.46 -8.65 5.69
CA VAL A 160 -0.06 -7.79 4.64
C VAL A 160 1.06 -6.86 4.22
N SER A 161 1.26 -6.69 2.92
CA SER A 161 2.21 -5.71 2.39
C SER A 161 1.65 -4.90 1.23
N VAL A 162 2.31 -3.78 0.98
CA VAL A 162 2.08 -2.91 -0.16
C VAL A 162 3.44 -2.70 -0.79
N SER A 163 3.59 -3.12 -2.04
CA SER A 163 4.90 -3.23 -2.68
C SER A 163 4.86 -2.79 -4.13
N THR A 164 5.88 -2.07 -4.56
CA THR A 164 6.20 -1.83 -5.98
C THR A 164 7.01 -2.98 -6.57
N LEU A 165 7.50 -3.89 -5.74
CA LEU A 165 8.23 -5.08 -6.13
C LEU A 165 7.26 -6.23 -6.40
N PRO A 166 7.61 -7.19 -7.28
CA PRO A 166 6.86 -8.42 -7.44
C PRO A 166 6.79 -9.22 -6.13
N ALA A 167 5.90 -10.20 -6.07
CA ALA A 167 5.90 -11.18 -4.99
C ALA A 167 7.24 -11.92 -5.00
N MET A 168 7.90 -11.98 -3.83
CA MET A 168 9.16 -12.67 -3.56
C MET A 168 8.99 -13.57 -2.35
#